data_AF-A0A3R9S6C6-F1
#
_entry.id   AF-A0A3R9S6C6-F1
#
_cell.length_a   1.000
_cell.length_b   1.000
_cell.length_c   1.000
_cell.angle_alpha   90.00
_cell.angle_beta   90.00
_cell.angle_gamma   90.00
#
_symmetry.space_group_name_H-M   'P 1'
#
loop_
_entity.id
_entity.type
_entity.pdbx_description
1 polymer ?
#
loop_
_entity_poly.entity_id
_entity_poly.type
_entity_poly.pdbx_seq_one_letter_code
_entity_poly.pdbx_strand_id
1 'polypeptide(L)'
;RPGCIQDANDEAQFSELKTLGELTHRAWEHDVQVMIEGPGHVPMHMIKENMDLQLEVCKEAPFYTLGPLTTDIAPGYDHITSAIGAAMIGWYGTAMLCYVTPKEHLGLPNKKDVKDGIITYKIAAHAADLAKGHPGAQVRDNALSKARFEFRWDDQFNLSLDPDTARSMHDETLPKEAHKSAHFCSMCGPKFCSMKITQNVRDYANNLTNSDSEVEEGLKAMKEVYQEQGQKLYHKV
;
A
#
# COMPACT_ATOMS: atom_id res chain seq x y z
N ARG A 1 8.87 10.66 -23.48
CA ARG A 1 8.97 10.18 -22.07
C ARG A 1 10.43 9.88 -21.65
N PRO A 2 10.82 10.10 -20.37
CA PRO A 2 12.19 9.85 -19.87
C PRO A 2 12.48 8.35 -19.66
N GLY A 3 13.67 7.92 -20.09
CA GLY A 3 14.18 6.54 -19.96
C GLY A 3 15.24 6.35 -18.87
N CYS A 4 15.60 7.42 -18.16
CA CYS A 4 16.42 7.40 -16.97
C CYS A 4 16.04 8.58 -16.06
N ILE A 5 16.47 8.54 -14.80
CA ILE A 5 16.18 9.58 -13.80
C ILE A 5 16.78 10.93 -14.19
N GLN A 6 17.92 10.95 -14.89
CA GLN A 6 18.61 12.17 -15.31
C GLN A 6 17.80 12.99 -16.32
N ASP A 7 16.99 12.34 -17.14
CA ASP A 7 16.20 12.95 -18.22
C ASP A 7 14.78 13.33 -17.77
N ALA A 8 14.42 13.06 -16.51
CA ALA A 8 13.10 13.32 -16.00
C ALA A 8 12.79 14.83 -15.99
N ASN A 9 11.60 15.19 -16.48
CA ASN A 9 11.07 16.55 -16.55
C ASN A 9 11.86 17.49 -17.47
N ASP A 10 12.55 16.94 -18.47
CA ASP A 10 13.27 17.73 -19.45
C ASP A 10 12.33 18.50 -20.39
N GLU A 11 12.91 19.43 -21.16
CA GLU A 11 12.15 20.25 -22.11
C GLU A 11 11.47 19.40 -23.19
N ALA A 12 12.10 18.30 -23.63
CA ALA A 12 11.53 17.43 -24.64
C ALA A 12 10.24 16.75 -24.14
N GLN A 13 10.27 16.19 -22.92
CA GLN A 13 9.11 15.59 -22.27
C GLN A 13 7.96 16.58 -22.13
N PHE A 14 8.21 17.76 -21.58
CA PHE A 14 7.14 18.72 -21.29
C PHE A 14 6.63 19.45 -22.55
N SER A 15 7.46 19.58 -23.59
CA SER A 15 6.99 20.08 -24.89
C SER A 15 6.02 19.09 -25.53
N GLU A 16 6.36 17.79 -25.52
CA GLU A 16 5.45 16.73 -25.99
C GLU A 16 4.13 16.73 -25.22
N LEU A 17 4.16 16.79 -23.89
CA LEU A 17 2.95 16.79 -23.05
C LEU A 17 2.01 17.97 -23.37
N LYS A 18 2.56 19.18 -23.58
CA LYS A 18 1.78 20.36 -23.98
C LYS A 18 1.12 20.16 -25.34
N THR A 19 1.85 19.60 -26.31
CA THR A 19 1.28 19.25 -27.63
C THR A 19 0.18 18.20 -27.51
N LEU A 20 0.32 17.20 -26.63
CA LEU A 20 -0.75 16.23 -26.37
C LEU A 20 -2.01 16.91 -25.81
N GLY A 21 -1.86 17.95 -24.99
CA GLY A 21 -2.98 18.78 -24.54
C GLY A 21 -3.73 19.48 -25.68
N GLU A 22 -3.00 20.06 -26.64
CA GLU A 22 -3.60 20.66 -27.84
C GLU A 22 -4.33 19.61 -28.71
N LEU A 23 -3.70 18.45 -28.92
CA LEU A 23 -4.29 17.34 -29.68
C LEU A 23 -5.52 16.76 -28.99
N THR A 24 -5.55 16.75 -27.66
CA THR A 24 -6.71 16.35 -26.87
C THR A 24 -7.91 17.24 -27.18
N HIS A 25 -7.72 18.57 -27.19
CA HIS A 25 -8.80 19.49 -27.51
C HIS A 25 -9.33 19.28 -28.93
N ARG A 26 -8.42 19.11 -29.91
CA ARG A 26 -8.80 18.82 -31.30
C ARG A 26 -9.55 17.50 -31.44
N ALA A 27 -9.17 16.46 -30.70
CA ALA A 27 -9.88 15.19 -30.71
C ALA A 27 -11.30 15.32 -30.11
N TRP A 28 -11.46 16.13 -29.07
CA TRP A 28 -12.76 16.41 -28.45
C TRP A 28 -13.70 17.22 -29.36
N GLU A 29 -13.18 18.10 -30.23
CA GLU A 29 -13.99 18.74 -31.29
C GLU A 29 -14.63 17.72 -32.26
N HIS A 30 -14.11 16.50 -32.28
CA HIS A 30 -14.61 15.38 -33.09
C HIS A 30 -15.26 14.27 -32.24
N ASP A 31 -15.59 14.53 -30.97
CA ASP A 31 -16.18 13.56 -30.04
C ASP A 31 -15.38 12.25 -29.88
N VAL A 32 -14.06 12.31 -30.09
CA VAL A 32 -13.17 11.14 -29.91
C VAL A 32 -12.71 11.08 -28.45
N GLN A 33 -12.87 9.91 -27.81
CA GLN A 33 -12.38 9.69 -26.45
C GLN A 33 -10.85 9.68 -26.41
N VAL A 34 -10.27 10.35 -25.40
CA VAL A 34 -8.82 10.51 -25.27
C VAL A 34 -8.37 10.17 -23.85
N MET A 35 -7.22 9.52 -23.75
CA MET A 35 -6.37 9.46 -22.56
C MET A 35 -4.95 9.85 -22.95
N ILE A 36 -4.14 10.29 -21.99
CA ILE A 36 -2.78 10.76 -22.21
C ILE A 36 -1.79 9.77 -21.62
N GLU A 37 -0.76 9.41 -22.38
CA GLU A 37 0.34 8.60 -21.85
C GLU A 37 1.39 9.47 -21.15
N GLY A 38 1.94 8.96 -20.06
CA GLY A 38 2.85 9.67 -19.16
C GLY A 38 4.28 9.12 -19.13
N PRO A 39 5.08 9.54 -18.14
CA PRO A 39 6.49 9.22 -18.05
C PRO A 39 6.80 7.74 -17.73
N GLY A 40 8.09 7.41 -17.87
CA GLY A 40 8.70 6.15 -17.44
C GLY A 40 9.55 6.29 -16.18
N HIS A 41 10.71 6.94 -16.25
CA HIS A 41 11.66 7.04 -15.12
C HIS A 41 11.59 8.44 -14.51
N VAL A 42 11.17 8.56 -13.24
CA VAL A 42 10.99 9.85 -12.55
C VAL A 42 11.29 9.71 -11.06
N PRO A 43 12.24 10.48 -10.48
CA PRO A 43 12.53 10.41 -9.05
C PRO A 43 11.36 11.01 -8.26
N MET A 44 11.11 10.48 -7.05
CA MET A 44 9.89 10.78 -6.28
C MET A 44 9.57 12.27 -6.11
N HIS A 45 10.58 13.13 -5.92
CA HIS A 45 10.40 14.57 -5.73
C HIS A 45 9.89 15.31 -6.99
N MET A 46 9.98 14.68 -8.17
CA MET A 46 9.54 15.23 -9.47
C MET A 46 8.19 14.66 -9.94
N ILE A 47 7.64 13.64 -9.25
CA ILE A 47 6.39 12.99 -9.66
C ILE A 47 5.21 13.95 -9.60
N LYS A 48 5.15 14.83 -8.59
CA LYS A 48 4.03 15.74 -8.41
C LYS A 48 3.90 16.76 -9.55
N GLU A 49 5.03 17.29 -10.03
CA GLU A 49 5.08 18.22 -11.17
C GLU A 49 4.51 17.60 -12.45
N ASN A 50 4.78 16.32 -12.71
CA ASN A 50 4.21 15.60 -13.86
C ASN A 50 2.68 15.59 -13.83
N MET A 51 2.11 15.28 -12.66
CA MET A 51 0.65 15.23 -12.51
C MET A 51 0.04 16.63 -12.63
N ASP A 52 0.63 17.64 -11.98
CA ASP A 52 0.11 19.01 -11.99
C ASP A 52 0.11 19.57 -13.42
N LEU A 53 1.22 19.41 -14.15
CA LEU A 53 1.30 19.86 -15.52
C LEU A 53 0.31 19.13 -16.44
N GLN A 54 0.15 17.81 -16.26
CA GLN A 54 -0.80 17.04 -17.07
C GLN A 54 -2.25 17.52 -16.87
N LEU A 55 -2.67 17.74 -15.61
CA LEU A 55 -4.01 18.26 -15.32
C LEU A 55 -4.23 19.63 -15.97
N GLU A 56 -3.23 20.51 -15.89
CA GLU A 56 -3.28 21.87 -16.44
C GLU A 56 -3.39 21.88 -17.98
N VAL A 57 -2.48 21.18 -18.66
CA VAL A 57 -2.32 21.30 -20.11
C VAL A 57 -3.21 20.33 -20.88
N CYS A 58 -3.52 19.16 -20.31
CA CYS A 58 -4.40 18.17 -20.91
C CYS A 58 -5.84 18.22 -20.40
N LYS A 59 -6.20 19.26 -19.63
CA LYS A 59 -7.59 19.55 -19.20
C LYS A 59 -8.25 18.38 -18.49
N GLU A 60 -7.51 17.79 -17.55
CA GLU A 60 -7.97 16.66 -16.72
C GLU A 60 -8.35 15.39 -17.53
N ALA A 61 -7.88 15.25 -18.77
CA ALA A 61 -7.99 14.00 -19.51
C ALA A 61 -7.38 12.83 -18.70
N PRO A 62 -7.93 11.60 -18.76
CA PRO A 62 -7.40 10.46 -18.03
C PRO A 62 -5.92 10.25 -18.31
N PHE A 63 -5.10 10.15 -17.25
CA PHE A 63 -3.66 9.93 -17.39
C PHE A 63 -3.32 8.45 -17.28
N TYR A 64 -2.40 7.97 -18.13
CA TYR A 64 -1.95 6.59 -18.23
C TYR A 64 -0.42 6.52 -18.15
N THR A 65 0.15 6.01 -17.06
CA THR A 65 1.61 6.10 -16.81
C THR A 65 2.30 4.74 -16.86
N LEU A 66 3.59 4.71 -17.20
CA LEU A 66 4.43 3.50 -17.10
C LEU A 66 5.27 3.56 -15.82
N GLY A 67 4.70 3.12 -14.70
CA GLY A 67 5.28 3.37 -13.37
C GLY A 67 4.80 4.71 -12.79
N PRO A 68 5.70 5.68 -12.51
CA PRO A 68 7.09 5.74 -12.95
C PRO A 68 8.09 4.97 -12.06
N LEU A 69 9.21 4.53 -12.65
CA LEU A 69 10.38 3.99 -11.93
C LEU A 69 11.05 5.10 -11.13
N THR A 70 11.18 4.91 -9.82
CA THR A 70 11.76 5.94 -8.93
C THR A 70 13.28 5.89 -8.82
N THR A 71 13.91 4.86 -9.38
CA THR A 71 15.37 4.67 -9.41
C THR A 71 15.75 3.68 -10.51
N ASP A 72 16.93 3.87 -11.11
CA ASP A 72 17.44 3.08 -12.24
C ASP A 72 18.38 1.93 -11.82
N ILE A 73 18.70 1.84 -10.53
CA ILE A 73 19.83 1.01 -10.05
C ILE A 73 19.43 -0.42 -9.67
N ALA A 74 18.20 -0.85 -9.93
CA ALA A 74 17.68 -2.13 -9.47
C ALA A 74 17.01 -2.99 -10.58
N PRO A 75 17.66 -3.20 -11.74
CA PRO A 75 17.14 -4.10 -12.76
C PRO A 75 16.94 -5.51 -12.17
N GLY A 76 15.83 -6.17 -12.51
CA GLY A 76 15.37 -7.38 -11.82
C GLY A 76 14.30 -7.11 -10.74
N TYR A 77 14.20 -5.85 -10.29
CA TYR A 77 13.26 -5.39 -9.27
C TYR A 77 12.46 -4.18 -9.73
N ASP A 78 12.39 -3.93 -11.03
CA ASP A 78 11.75 -2.71 -11.56
C ASP A 78 10.25 -2.65 -11.32
N HIS A 79 9.57 -3.80 -11.25
CA HIS A 79 8.20 -3.85 -10.72
C HIS A 79 8.04 -3.19 -9.33
N ILE A 80 9.07 -3.24 -8.47
CA ILE A 80 9.05 -2.61 -7.14
C ILE A 80 9.43 -1.13 -7.24
N THR A 81 10.50 -0.80 -7.97
CA THR A 81 10.94 0.60 -8.16
C THR A 81 9.83 1.43 -8.80
N SER A 82 9.09 0.85 -9.74
CA SER A 82 7.98 1.48 -10.41
C SER A 82 6.71 1.51 -9.56
N ALA A 83 6.46 0.51 -8.72
CA ALA A 83 5.27 0.49 -7.86
C ALA A 83 5.23 1.65 -6.87
N ILE A 84 6.40 2.10 -6.40
CA ILE A 84 6.52 3.29 -5.54
C ILE A 84 5.98 4.51 -6.28
N GLY A 85 6.50 4.78 -7.48
CA GLY A 85 6.06 5.92 -8.27
C GLY A 85 4.62 5.78 -8.76
N ALA A 86 4.21 4.57 -9.13
CA ALA A 86 2.85 4.27 -9.57
C ALA A 86 1.81 4.52 -8.46
N ALA A 87 2.10 4.13 -7.22
CA ALA A 87 1.23 4.43 -6.08
C ALA A 87 1.16 5.94 -5.81
N MET A 88 2.29 6.65 -5.90
CA MET A 88 2.34 8.11 -5.72
C MET A 88 1.55 8.85 -6.80
N ILE A 89 1.82 8.58 -8.07
CA ILE A 89 1.17 9.30 -9.18
C ILE A 89 -0.30 8.87 -9.35
N GLY A 90 -0.62 7.62 -9.02
CA GLY A 90 -1.98 7.12 -8.88
C GLY A 90 -2.75 7.88 -7.80
N TRP A 91 -2.12 8.09 -6.62
CA TRP A 91 -2.70 8.91 -5.55
C TRP A 91 -2.91 10.36 -6.01
N TYR A 92 -1.97 10.92 -6.77
CA TYR A 92 -2.10 12.28 -7.29
C TYR A 92 -3.16 12.45 -8.39
N GLY A 93 -3.67 11.37 -8.98
CA GLY A 93 -4.82 11.41 -9.88
C GLY A 93 -4.69 10.62 -11.19
N THR A 94 -3.60 9.86 -11.38
CA THR A 94 -3.46 9.02 -12.58
C THR A 94 -4.59 7.98 -12.65
N ALA A 95 -5.20 7.84 -13.83
CA ALA A 95 -6.39 7.02 -14.04
C ALA A 95 -6.07 5.54 -14.31
N MET A 96 -4.97 5.26 -15.00
CA MET A 96 -4.52 3.90 -15.31
C MET A 96 -3.01 3.78 -15.16
N LEU A 97 -2.55 2.63 -14.66
CA LEU A 97 -1.13 2.36 -14.40
C LEU A 97 -0.69 1.18 -15.27
N CYS A 98 0.22 1.43 -16.23
CA CYS A 98 0.86 0.39 -17.00
C CYS A 98 1.87 -0.30 -16.08
N TYR A 99 1.68 -1.62 -15.93
CA TYR A 99 2.57 -2.42 -15.11
C TYR A 99 4.00 -2.47 -15.67
N VAL A 100 4.95 -2.75 -14.78
CA VAL A 100 6.34 -3.02 -15.10
C VAL A 100 6.65 -4.39 -14.50
N THR A 101 7.29 -5.25 -15.27
CA THR A 101 7.61 -6.61 -14.82
C THR A 101 8.94 -6.64 -14.07
N PRO A 102 9.23 -7.69 -13.27
CA PRO A 102 10.56 -7.86 -12.68
C PRO A 102 11.69 -7.88 -13.71
N LYS A 103 11.43 -8.38 -14.92
CA LYS A 103 12.41 -8.49 -16.01
C LYS A 103 12.51 -7.28 -16.92
N GLU A 104 11.85 -6.18 -16.59
CA GLU A 104 12.06 -4.93 -17.33
C GLU A 104 13.57 -4.62 -17.38
N HIS A 105 14.02 -4.09 -18.52
CA HIS A 105 15.44 -3.86 -18.83
C HIS A 105 16.34 -5.11 -18.92
N LEU A 106 15.80 -6.33 -18.75
CA LEU A 106 16.57 -7.59 -18.78
C LEU A 106 16.12 -8.56 -19.87
N GLY A 107 14.83 -8.60 -20.22
CA GLY A 107 14.32 -9.46 -21.29
C GLY A 107 12.83 -9.73 -21.20
N LEU A 108 12.35 -10.68 -22.03
CA LEU A 108 10.92 -11.02 -22.06
C LEU A 108 10.46 -11.67 -20.74
N PRO A 109 9.32 -11.23 -20.17
CA PRO A 109 8.78 -11.80 -18.95
C PRO A 109 8.22 -13.20 -19.20
N ASN A 110 8.41 -14.10 -18.22
CA ASN A 110 7.74 -15.39 -18.18
C ASN A 110 6.40 -15.29 -17.42
N LYS A 111 5.69 -16.41 -17.29
CA LYS A 111 4.38 -16.48 -16.60
C LYS A 111 4.43 -15.95 -15.16
N LYS A 112 5.49 -16.24 -14.41
CA LYS A 112 5.65 -15.76 -13.03
C LYS A 112 5.88 -14.25 -13.01
N ASP A 113 6.77 -13.76 -13.87
CA ASP A 113 7.09 -12.33 -13.98
C ASP A 113 5.85 -11.49 -14.30
N VAL A 114 4.96 -12.02 -15.16
CA VAL A 114 3.66 -11.40 -15.47
C VAL A 114 2.75 -11.37 -14.25
N LYS A 115 2.61 -12.50 -13.52
CA LYS A 115 1.80 -12.55 -12.29
C LYS A 115 2.32 -11.55 -11.26
N ASP A 116 3.63 -11.54 -11.00
CA ASP A 116 4.27 -10.66 -10.03
C ASP A 116 4.02 -9.18 -10.40
N GLY A 117 4.21 -8.80 -11.67
CA GLY A 117 3.91 -7.44 -12.14
C GLY A 117 2.45 -7.03 -11.93
N ILE A 118 1.50 -7.92 -12.25
CA ILE A 118 0.05 -7.64 -12.08
C ILE A 118 -0.30 -7.47 -10.61
N ILE A 119 0.14 -8.40 -9.74
CA ILE A 119 -0.15 -8.32 -8.30
C ILE A 119 0.47 -7.06 -7.70
N THR A 120 1.70 -6.73 -8.07
CA THR A 120 2.38 -5.51 -7.62
C THR A 120 1.64 -4.23 -8.01
N TYR A 121 1.14 -4.14 -9.24
CA TYR A 121 0.37 -2.97 -9.67
C TYR A 121 -1.05 -2.94 -9.12
N LYS A 122 -1.66 -4.09 -8.83
CA LYS A 122 -2.93 -4.15 -8.06
C LYS A 122 -2.74 -3.60 -6.64
N ILE A 123 -1.58 -3.87 -6.01
CA ILE A 123 -1.22 -3.28 -4.71
C ILE A 123 -1.05 -1.76 -4.85
N ALA A 124 -0.27 -1.29 -5.82
CA ALA A 124 -0.03 0.14 -6.03
C ALA A 124 -1.33 0.93 -6.31
N ALA A 125 -2.19 0.39 -7.17
CA ALA A 125 -3.50 0.99 -7.46
C ALA A 125 -4.40 1.02 -6.21
N HIS A 126 -4.48 -0.08 -5.45
CA HIS A 126 -5.26 -0.11 -4.21
C HIS A 126 -4.72 0.85 -3.15
N ALA A 127 -3.39 0.98 -3.03
CA ALA A 127 -2.74 1.94 -2.14
C ALA A 127 -3.08 3.38 -2.53
N ALA A 128 -3.10 3.69 -3.83
CA ALA A 128 -3.57 4.97 -4.34
C ALA A 128 -5.05 5.22 -4.01
N ASP A 129 -5.92 4.22 -4.18
CA ASP A 129 -7.35 4.33 -3.85
C ASP A 129 -7.58 4.57 -2.35
N LEU A 130 -6.81 3.91 -1.48
CA LEU A 130 -6.83 4.18 -0.05
C LEU A 130 -6.39 5.61 0.27
N ALA A 131 -5.29 6.07 -0.32
CA ALA A 131 -4.78 7.42 -0.11
C ALA A 131 -5.73 8.51 -0.65
N LYS A 132 -6.50 8.20 -1.70
CA LYS A 132 -7.58 9.03 -2.24
C LYS A 132 -8.86 9.00 -1.40
N GLY A 133 -8.96 8.08 -0.44
CA GLY A 133 -10.20 7.87 0.32
C GLY A 133 -11.36 7.35 -0.55
N HIS A 134 -11.06 6.57 -1.59
CA HIS A 134 -12.10 6.06 -2.49
C HIS A 134 -13.14 5.24 -1.71
N PRO A 135 -14.45 5.51 -1.87
CA PRO A 135 -15.50 4.76 -1.20
C PRO A 135 -15.34 3.25 -1.41
N GLY A 136 -15.31 2.49 -0.31
CA GLY A 136 -15.21 1.03 -0.35
C GLY A 136 -13.79 0.46 -0.39
N ALA A 137 -12.74 1.25 -0.69
CA ALA A 137 -11.37 0.74 -0.73
C ALA A 137 -10.95 0.12 0.62
N GLN A 138 -11.18 0.86 1.71
CA GLN A 138 -10.81 0.44 3.06
C GLN A 138 -11.60 -0.77 3.60
N VAL A 139 -12.73 -1.13 2.98
CA VAL A 139 -13.56 -2.27 3.44
C VAL A 139 -12.77 -3.56 3.37
N ARG A 140 -12.00 -3.76 2.29
CA ARG A 140 -11.18 -4.97 2.11
C ARG A 140 -10.05 -5.04 3.16
N ASP A 141 -9.35 -3.93 3.39
CA ASP A 141 -8.29 -3.83 4.39
C ASP A 141 -8.81 -4.15 5.79
N ASN A 142 -9.96 -3.59 6.14
CA ASN A 142 -10.59 -3.82 7.45
C ASN A 142 -11.06 -5.27 7.60
N ALA A 143 -11.66 -5.86 6.56
CA ALA A 143 -12.10 -7.25 6.57
C ALA A 143 -10.92 -8.22 6.75
N LEU A 144 -9.82 -8.01 6.00
CA LEU A 144 -8.61 -8.81 6.10
C LEU A 144 -7.92 -8.62 7.46
N SER A 145 -7.83 -7.38 7.95
CA SER A 145 -7.25 -7.06 9.25
C SER A 145 -8.04 -7.69 10.40
N LYS A 146 -9.38 -7.68 10.31
CA LYS A 146 -10.25 -8.37 11.26
C LYS A 146 -10.03 -9.89 11.22
N ALA A 147 -9.99 -10.49 10.04
CA ALA A 147 -9.70 -11.92 9.89
C ALA A 147 -8.34 -12.29 10.50
N ARG A 148 -7.32 -11.43 10.30
CA ARG A 148 -5.99 -11.59 10.89
C ARG A 148 -6.02 -11.55 12.41
N PHE A 149 -6.69 -10.55 13.00
CA PHE A 149 -6.76 -10.40 14.45
C PHE A 149 -7.53 -11.56 15.11
N GLU A 150 -8.59 -12.03 14.46
CA GLU A 150 -9.41 -13.15 14.93
C GLU A 150 -8.82 -14.53 14.56
N PHE A 151 -7.62 -14.58 13.97
CA PHE A 151 -6.96 -15.80 13.52
C PHE A 151 -7.81 -16.68 12.57
N ARG A 152 -8.69 -16.05 11.78
CA ARG A 152 -9.45 -16.69 10.70
C ARG A 152 -8.56 -16.80 9.46
N TRP A 153 -7.61 -17.74 9.51
CA TRP A 153 -6.55 -17.89 8.51
C TRP A 153 -7.06 -18.03 7.08
N ASP A 154 -8.06 -18.89 6.85
CA ASP A 154 -8.64 -19.08 5.52
C ASP A 154 -9.28 -17.82 4.96
N ASP A 155 -10.01 -17.09 5.80
CA ASP A 155 -10.61 -15.82 5.40
C ASP A 155 -9.52 -14.79 5.09
N GLN A 156 -8.44 -14.73 5.88
CA GLN A 156 -7.32 -13.85 5.61
C GLN A 156 -6.66 -14.16 4.24
N PHE A 157 -6.45 -15.45 3.91
CA PHE A 157 -5.88 -15.83 2.62
C PHE A 157 -6.81 -15.46 1.48
N ASN A 158 -8.09 -15.81 1.58
CA ASN A 158 -9.09 -15.60 0.53
C ASN A 158 -9.36 -14.10 0.27
N LEU A 159 -9.19 -13.26 1.29
CA LEU A 159 -9.31 -11.80 1.16
C LEU A 159 -8.05 -11.14 0.57
N SER A 160 -6.91 -11.82 0.53
CA SER A 160 -5.66 -11.27 -0.03
C SER A 160 -5.72 -11.11 -1.54
N LEU A 161 -4.78 -10.33 -2.12
CA LEU A 161 -4.72 -10.13 -3.58
C LEU A 161 -4.19 -11.37 -4.33
N ASP A 162 -3.48 -12.26 -3.64
CA ASP A 162 -2.97 -13.51 -4.19
C ASP A 162 -3.11 -14.65 -3.15
N PRO A 163 -4.33 -15.24 -3.03
CA PRO A 163 -4.64 -16.23 -2.01
C PRO A 163 -3.73 -17.46 -2.03
N ASP A 164 -3.34 -17.92 -3.22
CA ASP A 164 -2.48 -19.10 -3.38
C ASP A 164 -1.10 -18.87 -2.76
N THR A 165 -0.51 -17.70 -3.02
CA THR A 165 0.79 -17.32 -2.46
C THR A 165 0.70 -17.13 -0.95
N ALA A 166 -0.34 -16.43 -0.46
CA ALA A 166 -0.53 -16.21 0.97
C ALA A 166 -0.65 -17.53 1.76
N ARG A 167 -1.40 -18.49 1.22
CA ARG A 167 -1.56 -19.83 1.79
C ARG A 167 -0.26 -20.62 1.74
N SER A 168 0.40 -20.65 0.58
CA SER A 168 1.67 -21.35 0.39
C SER A 168 2.73 -20.89 1.40
N MET A 169 2.91 -19.58 1.57
CA MET A 169 3.93 -19.02 2.47
C MET A 169 3.67 -19.34 3.95
N HIS A 170 2.39 -19.40 4.36
CA HIS A 170 2.06 -19.86 5.71
C HIS A 170 2.40 -21.36 5.88
N ASP A 171 2.04 -22.16 4.88
CA ASP A 171 2.11 -23.62 4.94
C ASP A 171 3.54 -24.17 4.79
N GLU A 172 4.48 -23.36 4.31
CA GLU A 172 5.92 -23.68 4.34
C GLU A 172 6.42 -24.04 5.75
N THR A 173 5.82 -23.45 6.80
CA THR A 173 6.21 -23.68 8.20
C THR A 173 5.12 -24.30 9.05
N LEU A 174 3.85 -24.07 8.70
CA LEU A 174 2.67 -24.57 9.45
C LEU A 174 1.68 -25.29 8.51
N PRO A 175 2.06 -26.43 7.90
CA PRO A 175 1.29 -27.06 6.81
C PRO A 175 0.01 -27.78 7.24
N LYS A 176 -0.10 -28.20 8.50
CA LYS A 176 -1.26 -28.98 8.98
C LYS A 176 -2.52 -28.11 9.02
N GLU A 177 -3.66 -28.68 8.64
CA GLU A 177 -4.97 -28.01 8.72
C GLU A 177 -5.29 -27.45 10.11
N ALA A 178 -4.88 -28.15 11.17
CA ALA A 178 -5.04 -27.67 12.55
C ALA A 178 -4.35 -26.31 12.82
N HIS A 179 -3.33 -25.93 12.02
CA HIS A 179 -2.70 -24.62 12.14
C HIS A 179 -3.55 -23.47 11.61
N LYS A 180 -4.54 -23.74 10.75
CA LYS A 180 -5.51 -22.74 10.28
C LYS A 180 -6.52 -22.30 11.35
N SER A 181 -6.50 -22.96 12.50
CA SER A 181 -7.23 -22.54 13.70
C SER A 181 -6.29 -22.06 14.82
N ALA A 182 -4.99 -21.91 14.54
CA ALA A 182 -4.02 -21.53 15.57
C ALA A 182 -4.02 -20.02 15.82
N HIS A 183 -4.00 -19.63 17.10
CA HIS A 183 -3.89 -18.23 17.52
C HIS A 183 -2.44 -17.72 17.50
N PHE A 184 -1.67 -18.07 16.46
CA PHE A 184 -0.29 -17.63 16.23
C PHE A 184 0.17 -18.06 14.82
N CYS A 185 1.26 -17.46 14.35
CA CYS A 185 2.05 -17.98 13.22
C CYS A 185 3.46 -18.39 13.68
N SER A 186 4.26 -18.92 12.75
CA SER A 186 5.65 -19.34 13.01
C SER A 186 6.56 -18.18 13.43
N MET A 187 6.23 -16.94 13.08
CA MET A 187 7.07 -15.75 13.37
C MET A 187 7.24 -15.50 14.87
N CYS A 188 6.16 -15.54 15.66
CA CYS A 188 6.19 -15.28 17.10
C CYS A 188 5.90 -16.53 17.95
N GLY A 189 5.35 -17.57 17.32
CA GLY A 189 4.91 -18.77 18.00
C GLY A 189 3.77 -18.53 19.02
N PRO A 190 3.38 -19.57 19.76
CA PRO A 190 2.17 -19.57 20.59
C PRO A 190 2.23 -18.67 21.83
N LYS A 191 3.45 -18.28 22.26
CA LYS A 191 3.69 -17.54 23.51
C LYS A 191 3.83 -16.03 23.32
N PHE A 192 4.36 -15.59 22.17
CA PHE A 192 4.74 -14.20 21.94
C PHE A 192 3.92 -13.51 20.85
N CYS A 193 2.87 -14.15 20.34
CA CYS A 193 1.98 -13.51 19.39
C CYS A 193 1.25 -12.32 20.04
N SER A 194 1.54 -11.11 19.56
CA SER A 194 0.97 -9.85 20.07
C SER A 194 -0.55 -9.85 20.03
N MET A 195 -1.17 -10.29 18.93
CA MET A 195 -2.63 -10.32 18.79
C MET A 195 -3.30 -11.26 19.81
N LYS A 196 -2.68 -12.41 20.09
CA LYS A 196 -3.16 -13.35 21.12
C LYS A 196 -3.04 -12.75 22.52
N ILE A 197 -1.93 -12.10 22.81
CA ILE A 197 -1.73 -11.39 24.08
C ILE A 197 -2.80 -10.30 24.25
N THR A 198 -3.05 -9.50 23.21
CA THR A 198 -4.12 -8.50 23.21
C THR A 198 -5.49 -9.12 23.44
N GLN A 199 -5.82 -10.24 22.81
CA GLN A 199 -7.09 -10.94 23.03
C GLN A 199 -7.23 -11.40 24.49
N ASN A 200 -6.20 -12.04 25.05
CA ASN A 200 -6.20 -12.45 26.46
C ASN A 200 -6.42 -11.26 27.42
N VAL A 201 -5.81 -10.10 27.13
CA VAL A 201 -6.01 -8.88 27.93
C VAL A 201 -7.44 -8.35 27.81
N ARG A 202 -8.04 -8.39 26.61
CA ARG A 202 -9.45 -8.00 26.41
C ARG A 202 -10.40 -8.93 27.15
N ASP A 203 -10.16 -10.24 27.09
CA ASP A 203 -10.98 -11.23 27.78
C ASP A 203 -10.86 -11.08 29.31
N TYR A 204 -9.65 -10.87 29.81
CA TYR A 204 -9.43 -10.54 31.22
C TYR A 204 -10.18 -9.28 31.64
N ALA A 205 -10.06 -8.19 30.86
CA ALA A 205 -10.76 -6.93 31.14
C ALA A 205 -12.28 -7.06 31.09
N ASN A 206 -12.84 -7.87 30.18
CA ASN A 206 -14.28 -8.11 30.12
C ASN A 206 -14.80 -8.94 31.31
N ASN A 207 -13.97 -9.84 31.85
CA ASN A 207 -14.31 -10.65 33.03
C ASN A 207 -14.09 -9.89 34.34
N LEU A 208 -13.26 -8.85 34.32
CA LEU A 208 -13.22 -7.81 35.32
C LEU A 208 -14.38 -6.84 35.07
N THR A 209 -15.61 -7.23 35.42
CA THR A 209 -16.66 -6.24 35.67
C THR A 209 -16.26 -5.44 36.91
N ASN A 210 -15.27 -4.57 36.78
CA ASN A 210 -14.93 -3.62 37.81
C ASN A 210 -16.13 -2.71 37.96
N SER A 211 -16.67 -2.59 39.17
CA SER A 211 -17.57 -1.48 39.44
C SER A 211 -16.82 -0.18 39.15
N ASP A 212 -17.49 0.88 38.67
CA ASP A 212 -16.85 2.19 38.44
C ASP A 212 -16.02 2.64 39.67
N SER A 213 -16.44 2.20 40.87
CA SER A 213 -15.75 2.38 42.15
C SER A 213 -14.35 1.75 42.22
N GLU A 214 -14.11 0.56 41.66
CA GLU A 214 -12.79 -0.09 41.72
C GLU A 214 -11.79 0.55 40.76
N VAL A 215 -12.27 1.03 39.61
CA VAL A 215 -11.46 1.81 38.66
C VAL A 215 -11.09 3.16 39.26
N GLU A 216 -12.05 3.82 39.92
CA GLU A 216 -11.84 5.12 40.57
C GLU A 216 -10.88 5.02 41.76
N GLU A 217 -10.97 3.96 42.57
CA GLU A 217 -9.99 3.66 43.63
C GLU A 217 -8.59 3.38 43.09
N GLY A 218 -8.47 2.58 42.01
CA GLY A 218 -7.18 2.31 41.36
C GLY A 218 -6.52 3.57 40.79
N LEU A 219 -7.32 4.45 40.16
CA LEU A 219 -6.84 5.75 39.67
C LEU A 219 -6.41 6.66 40.81
N LYS A 220 -7.13 6.67 41.93
CA LYS A 220 -6.78 7.44 43.12
C LYS A 220 -5.46 6.96 43.73
N ALA A 221 -5.28 5.64 43.85
CA ALA A 221 -4.03 5.06 44.34
C ALA A 221 -2.83 5.38 43.43
N MET A 222 -2.98 5.26 42.11
CA MET A 222 -1.90 5.62 41.17
C MET A 222 -1.59 7.11 41.18
N LYS A 223 -2.59 7.97 41.40
CA LYS A 223 -2.40 9.41 41.57
C LYS A 223 -1.59 9.73 42.83
N GLU A 224 -1.87 9.06 43.95
CA GLU A 224 -1.11 9.20 45.20
C GLU A 224 0.35 8.75 44.99
N VAL A 225 0.57 7.58 44.38
CA VAL A 225 1.92 7.08 44.04
C VAL A 225 2.68 8.05 43.13
N TYR A 226 2.02 8.61 42.10
CA TYR A 226 2.63 9.61 41.22
C TYR A 226 3.04 10.88 41.97
N GLN A 227 2.21 11.33 42.93
CA GLN A 227 2.54 12.47 43.79
C GLN A 227 3.73 12.16 44.71
N GLU A 228 3.74 10.99 45.36
CA GLU A 228 4.82 10.54 46.24
C GLU A 228 6.16 10.36 45.50
N GLN A 229 6.11 9.89 44.26
CA GLN A 229 7.29 9.71 43.41
C GLN A 229 7.77 11.03 42.75
N GLY A 230 7.22 12.16 43.19
CA GLY A 230 7.67 13.49 42.78
C GLY A 230 7.19 13.90 41.40
N GLN A 231 6.06 13.35 40.95
CA GLN A 231 5.40 13.67 39.67
C GLN A 231 6.33 13.49 38.46
N LYS A 232 7.11 12.40 38.47
CA LYS A 232 8.02 12.05 37.39
C LYS A 232 7.46 10.86 36.64
N LEU A 233 7.41 10.98 35.31
CA LEU A 233 7.01 9.90 34.41
C LEU A 233 8.14 8.90 34.17
N TYR A 234 9.39 9.29 34.40
CA TYR A 234 10.57 8.49 34.13
C TYR A 234 11.47 8.45 35.37
N HIS A 235 11.73 7.26 35.87
CA HIS A 235 12.64 7.00 36.97
C HIS A 235 13.93 6.38 36.42
N LYS A 236 15.08 6.74 37.00
CA LYS A 236 16.33 6.03 36.70
C LYS A 236 16.19 4.60 37.22
N VAL A 237 16.36 3.64 36.31
CA VAL A 237 16.48 2.21 36.62
C VAL A 237 17.79 1.96 37.34
#